data_AF-A0AAV2ZNJ2-F1
#
_entry.id   AF-A0AAV2ZNJ2-F1
#
_cell.length_a   1.000
_cell.length_b   1.000
_cell.length_c   1.000
_cell.angle_alpha   90.00
_cell.angle_beta   90.00
_cell.angle_gamma   90.00
#
_symmetry.space_group_name_H-M   'P 1'
#
loop_
_entity.id
_entity.type
_entity.pdbx_description
1 polymer ?
#
loop_
_entity_poly.entity_id
_entity_poly.type
_entity_poly.pdbx_seq_one_letter_code
_entity_poly.pdbx_strand_id
1 'polypeptide(L)'
;MESFLTKAQTPEPTEEAAPIDDSYSSMWKVTLLLKVLLWMVLLGLFAELEFGLAYFVLSMFYWLYEGTRRPGQRKKGEKSAYSVFNPGCEAIEGTLTAEQFERELQYRPLAGT
;
A
#
# COMPACT_ATOMS: atom_id res chain seq x y z
N MET A 1 -37.32 15.17 38.94
CA MET A 1 -38.06 14.19 38.11
C MET A 1 -38.76 15.03 37.06
N GLU A 2 -38.12 15.46 35.97
CA GLU A 2 -37.73 14.61 34.85
C GLU A 2 -36.51 15.22 34.15
N SER A 3 -35.33 14.79 34.60
CA SER A 3 -34.14 14.82 33.76
C SER A 3 -34.22 13.63 32.81
N PHE A 4 -33.65 13.79 31.62
CA PHE A 4 -33.52 12.77 30.56
C PHE A 4 -34.78 12.59 29.72
N LEU A 5 -34.81 13.21 28.54
CA LEU A 5 -35.28 12.66 27.26
C LEU A 5 -35.59 13.81 26.30
N THR A 6 -34.57 14.37 25.66
CA THR A 6 -34.59 14.73 24.22
C THR A 6 -33.15 15.08 23.84
N LYS A 7 -32.30 14.05 23.74
CA LYS A 7 -31.15 14.10 22.84
C LYS A 7 -31.72 13.64 21.49
N ALA A 8 -32.02 14.57 20.59
CA ALA A 8 -32.38 14.23 19.23
C ALA A 8 -31.14 13.63 18.56
N GLN A 9 -31.08 12.30 18.64
CA GLN A 9 -30.11 11.43 18.01
C GLN A 9 -30.15 11.70 16.49
N THR A 10 -29.12 12.36 15.99
CA THR A 10 -28.71 12.26 14.58
C THR A 10 -28.58 10.77 14.25
N PRO A 11 -29.30 10.21 13.26
CA PRO A 11 -29.06 8.85 12.84
C PRO A 11 -27.69 8.81 12.14
N GLU A 12 -26.71 8.27 12.86
CA GLU A 12 -25.47 7.73 12.36
C GLU A 12 -25.73 6.91 11.08
N PRO A 13 -24.91 7.02 10.02
CA PRO A 13 -24.97 6.06 8.94
C PRO A 13 -24.52 4.71 9.52
N THR A 14 -25.48 3.83 9.78
CA THR A 14 -25.23 2.44 10.16
C THR A 14 -24.36 1.81 9.08
N GLU A 15 -23.08 1.71 9.37
CA GLU A 15 -22.06 0.95 8.65
C GLU A 15 -22.41 -0.54 8.84
N GLU A 16 -23.41 -0.98 8.08
CA GLU A 16 -23.80 -2.38 7.98
C GLU A 16 -22.70 -3.11 7.21
N ALA A 17 -21.75 -3.68 7.96
CA ALA A 17 -20.71 -4.54 7.42
C ALA A 17 -21.35 -5.78 6.77
N ALA A 18 -21.51 -5.72 5.45
CA ALA A 18 -22.01 -6.83 4.64
C ALA A 18 -21.17 -8.10 4.90
N PRO A 19 -21.79 -9.30 4.97
CA PRO A 19 -21.06 -10.54 5.18
C PRO A 19 -20.09 -10.76 4.02
N ILE A 20 -18.79 -10.87 4.36
CA ILE A 20 -17.75 -11.28 3.41
C ILE A 20 -18.02 -12.75 3.08
N ASP A 21 -18.61 -12.96 1.91
CA ASP A 21 -19.01 -14.27 1.39
C ASP A 21 -17.78 -15.19 1.17
N ASP A 22 -17.79 -16.35 1.83
CA ASP A 22 -16.76 -17.40 1.73
C ASP A 22 -16.67 -18.05 0.33
N SER A 23 -17.72 -17.94 -0.48
CA SER A 23 -17.79 -18.47 -1.84
C SER A 23 -16.87 -17.68 -2.80
N TYR A 24 -16.88 -16.34 -2.74
CA TYR A 24 -15.90 -15.51 -3.44
C TYR A 24 -14.49 -15.87 -3.00
N SER A 25 -14.31 -16.17 -1.71
CA SER A 25 -13.02 -16.57 -1.14
C SER A 25 -12.47 -17.88 -1.74
N SER A 26 -13.35 -18.83 -2.04
CA SER A 26 -12.97 -20.10 -2.66
C SER A 26 -12.68 -19.94 -4.15
N MET A 27 -13.52 -19.18 -4.87
CA MET A 27 -13.37 -18.98 -6.31
C MET A 27 -12.04 -18.30 -6.68
N TRP A 28 -11.63 -17.27 -5.95
CA TRP A 28 -10.34 -16.60 -6.24
C TRP A 28 -9.15 -17.53 -6.04
N LYS A 29 -9.17 -18.40 -5.01
CA LYS A 29 -8.11 -19.37 -4.76
C LYS A 29 -8.00 -20.37 -5.90
N VAL A 30 -9.12 -20.90 -6.36
CA VAL A 30 -9.17 -21.83 -7.50
C VAL A 30 -8.66 -21.16 -8.77
N THR A 31 -9.07 -19.93 -9.06
CA THR A 31 -8.59 -19.17 -10.22
C THR A 31 -7.09 -18.90 -10.16
N LEU A 32 -6.56 -18.51 -8.99
CA LEU A 32 -5.12 -18.32 -8.81
C LEU A 32 -4.34 -19.63 -8.99
N LEU A 33 -4.82 -20.72 -8.39
CA LEU A 33 -4.19 -22.04 -8.52
C LEU A 33 -4.14 -22.48 -9.98
N LEU A 34 -5.24 -22.35 -10.72
CA LEU A 34 -5.28 -22.67 -12.15
C LEU A 34 -4.26 -21.85 -12.95
N LYS A 35 -4.15 -20.55 -12.65
CA LYS A 35 -3.19 -19.65 -13.32
C LYS A 35 -1.74 -20.02 -13.01
N VAL A 36 -1.43 -20.41 -11.77
CA VAL A 36 -0.09 -20.87 -11.35
C VAL A 36 0.24 -22.22 -12.00
N LEU A 37 -0.69 -23.17 -12.03
CA LEU A 37 -0.49 -24.45 -12.71
C LEU A 37 -0.23 -24.26 -14.21
N LEU A 38 -1.04 -23.43 -14.87
CA LEU A 38 -0.82 -23.09 -16.27
C LEU A 38 0.57 -22.51 -16.49
N TRP A 39 0.98 -21.55 -15.65
CA TRP A 39 2.32 -20.96 -15.71
C TRP A 39 3.45 -21.99 -15.51
N MET A 40 3.29 -22.94 -14.58
CA MET A 40 4.24 -24.03 -14.35
C MET A 40 4.36 -24.97 -15.55
N VAL A 41 3.24 -25.29 -16.21
CA VAL A 41 3.23 -26.11 -17.43
C VAL A 41 3.98 -25.40 -18.56
N LEU A 42 3.72 -24.10 -18.75
CA LEU A 42 4.46 -23.29 -19.73
C LEU A 42 5.96 -23.26 -19.38
N LEU A 43 6.32 -23.03 -18.12
CA LEU A 43 7.70 -23.02 -17.68
C LEU A 43 8.41 -24.35 -17.99
N GLY A 44 7.76 -25.48 -17.73
CA GLY A 44 8.27 -26.82 -18.08
C GLY A 44 8.45 -27.01 -19.59
N LEU A 45 7.46 -26.58 -20.39
CA LEU A 45 7.54 -26.63 -21.85
C LEU A 45 8.72 -25.80 -22.38
N PHE A 46 8.91 -24.58 -21.88
CA PHE A 46 10.02 -23.73 -22.30
C PHE A 46 11.38 -24.22 -21.79
N ALA A 47 11.43 -24.90 -20.65
CA ALA A 47 12.66 -25.52 -20.15
C ALA A 47 13.17 -26.62 -21.08
N GLU A 48 12.27 -27.44 -21.64
CA GLU A 48 12.62 -28.46 -22.64
C GLU A 48 13.14 -27.84 -23.95
N LEU A 49 12.65 -26.66 -24.30
CA LEU A 49 13.10 -25.89 -25.47
C LEU A 49 14.42 -25.12 -25.24
N GLU A 50 15.11 -25.34 -24.10
CA GLU A 50 16.30 -24.59 -23.66
C GLU A 50 16.07 -23.08 -23.42
N PHE A 51 14.82 -22.60 -23.49
CA PHE A 51 14.42 -21.21 -23.27
C PHE A 51 13.78 -20.97 -21.89
N GLY A 52 13.79 -21.96 -21.00
CA GLY A 52 13.12 -21.89 -19.70
C GLY A 52 13.61 -20.74 -18.83
N LEU A 53 14.92 -20.47 -18.83
CA LEU A 53 15.51 -19.35 -18.10
C LEU A 53 14.98 -18.00 -18.60
N ALA A 54 14.90 -17.81 -19.92
CA ALA A 54 14.40 -16.57 -20.51
C ALA A 54 12.92 -16.33 -20.13
N TYR A 55 12.09 -17.37 -20.24
CA TYR A 55 10.68 -17.31 -19.82
C TYR A 55 10.53 -17.01 -18.32
N PHE A 56 11.36 -17.63 -17.47
CA PHE A 56 11.37 -17.37 -16.03
C PHE A 56 11.74 -15.93 -15.70
N VAL A 57 12.82 -15.40 -16.29
CA VAL A 57 13.28 -14.02 -16.06
C VAL A 57 12.22 -13.01 -16.52
N LEU A 58 11.61 -13.21 -17.70
CA LEU A 58 10.52 -12.37 -18.18
C LEU A 58 9.30 -12.42 -17.24
N SER A 59 8.97 -13.61 -16.73
CA SER A 59 7.90 -13.79 -15.75
C SER A 59 8.19 -13.04 -14.44
N MET A 60 9.45 -13.04 -13.99
CA MET A 60 9.87 -12.29 -12.80
C MET A 60 9.71 -10.78 -13.01
N PHE A 61 10.08 -10.27 -14.18
CA PHE A 61 9.83 -8.86 -14.53
C PHE A 61 8.34 -8.54 -14.58
N TYR A 62 7.50 -9.44 -15.09
CA TYR A 62 6.05 -9.27 -15.08
C TYR A 62 5.50 -9.17 -13.65
N TRP A 63 5.93 -10.05 -12.74
CA TRP A 63 5.52 -10.02 -11.33
C TRP A 63 6.02 -8.78 -10.61
N LEU A 64 7.28 -8.39 -10.85
CA LEU A 64 7.85 -7.16 -10.31
C LEU A 64 7.07 -5.95 -10.81
N TYR A 65 6.74 -5.90 -12.09
CA TYR A 65 5.93 -4.84 -12.68
C TYR A 65 4.54 -4.80 -12.04
N GLU A 66 3.84 -5.93 -11.91
CA GLU A 66 2.52 -5.96 -11.28
C GLU A 66 2.57 -5.57 -9.79
N GLY A 67 3.63 -5.99 -9.06
CA GLY A 67 3.83 -5.65 -7.65
C GLY A 67 4.22 -4.19 -7.41
N THR A 68 4.96 -3.58 -8.34
CA THR A 68 5.39 -2.17 -8.27
C THR A 68 4.35 -1.22 -8.85
N ARG A 69 3.58 -1.69 -9.85
CA ARG A 69 2.40 -1.03 -10.40
C ARG A 69 1.25 -1.19 -9.40
N ARG A 70 1.36 -0.55 -8.23
CA ARG A 70 0.23 -0.42 -7.31
C ARG A 70 -0.97 0.08 -8.12
N PRO A 71 -2.06 -0.70 -8.28
CA PRO A 71 -3.30 -0.17 -8.80
C PRO A 71 -3.73 0.87 -7.76
N GLY A 72 -3.74 2.15 -8.17
CA GLY A 72 -3.83 3.28 -7.26
C GLY A 72 -5.07 3.23 -6.37
N GLN A 73 -4.96 2.61 -5.21
CA GLN A 73 -5.65 3.05 -4.00
C GLN A 73 -4.67 3.89 -3.21
N ARG A 74 -4.31 5.06 -3.76
CA ARG A 74 -3.94 6.17 -2.90
C ARG A 74 -5.20 6.45 -2.10
N LYS A 75 -5.22 6.07 -0.82
CA LYS A 75 -6.31 6.48 0.08
C LYS A 75 -6.43 8.00 -0.05
N LYS A 76 -7.65 8.49 -0.22
CA LYS A 76 -7.97 9.93 -0.33
C LYS A 76 -7.44 10.62 0.94
N GLY A 77 -6.19 11.11 0.91
CA GLY A 77 -5.46 11.61 2.08
C GLY A 77 -4.04 11.08 2.31
N GLU A 78 -3.47 10.22 1.45
CA GLU A 78 -2.04 9.86 1.56
C GLU A 78 -1.18 11.11 1.35
N LYS A 79 -0.61 11.63 2.44
CA LYS A 79 0.38 12.71 2.43
C LYS A 79 1.49 12.31 1.46
N SER A 80 1.68 13.13 0.44
CA SER A 80 2.80 13.05 -0.47
C SER A 80 4.12 13.25 0.28
N ALA A 81 5.18 12.63 -0.24
CA ALA A 81 6.54 12.73 0.30
C ALA A 81 7.09 14.17 0.24
N TYR A 82 6.62 14.97 -0.71
CA TYR A 82 6.99 16.37 -0.82
C TYR A 82 5.88 17.22 -0.25
N SER A 83 6.14 17.85 0.89
CA SER A 83 5.22 18.75 1.60
C SER A 83 4.48 19.74 0.68
N VAL A 84 5.08 20.17 -0.45
CA VAL A 84 4.44 21.02 -1.48
C VAL A 84 3.13 20.46 -2.05
N PHE A 85 2.93 19.14 -2.07
CA PHE A 85 1.67 18.53 -2.54
C PHE A 85 0.74 18.13 -1.38
N ASN A 86 1.09 18.45 -0.13
CA ASN A 86 0.21 18.28 1.03
C ASN A 86 -0.49 19.60 1.34
N PRO A 87 -1.81 19.60 1.64
CA PRO A 87 -2.48 20.79 2.12
C PRO A 87 -1.82 21.24 3.44
N GLY A 88 -1.41 22.51 3.50
CA GLY A 88 -0.75 23.07 4.68
C GLY A 88 0.77 22.88 4.76
N CYS A 89 1.43 22.42 3.68
CA CYS A 89 2.88 22.14 3.68
C CYS A 89 3.34 21.21 4.81
N GLU A 90 2.47 20.30 5.24
CA GLU A 90 2.81 19.36 6.31
C GLU A 90 3.79 18.31 5.81
N ALA A 91 5.00 18.30 6.39
CA ALA A 91 5.94 17.20 6.22
C ALA A 91 5.36 15.93 6.84
N ILE A 92 5.70 14.77 6.27
CA ILE A 92 5.30 13.48 6.82
C ILE A 92 5.96 13.33 8.20
N GLU A 93 5.17 13.00 9.21
CA GLU A 93 5.61 12.73 10.57
C GLU A 93 6.68 11.62 10.55
N GLY A 94 7.93 12.00 10.84
CA GLY A 94 9.10 11.11 10.76
C GLY A 94 10.21 11.54 9.77
N THR A 95 10.00 12.57 8.95
CA THR A 95 11.09 13.25 8.22
C THR A 95 11.71 14.30 9.15
N LEU A 96 13.04 14.31 9.30
CA LEU A 96 13.75 15.38 10.00
C LEU A 96 13.29 16.73 9.43
N THR A 97 12.67 17.56 10.27
CA THR A 97 12.24 18.89 9.83
C THR A 97 13.48 19.65 9.36
N ALA A 98 13.36 20.40 8.26
CA ALA A 98 14.50 21.17 7.72
C ALA A 98 15.13 22.07 8.81
N GLU A 99 14.29 22.61 9.71
CA GLU A 99 14.73 23.40 10.87
C GLU A 99 15.58 22.60 11.88
N GLN A 100 15.25 21.33 12.10
CA GLN A 100 16.03 20.45 12.99
C GLN A 100 17.35 20.04 12.32
N PHE A 101 17.34 19.75 11.02
CA PHE A 101 18.55 19.48 10.24
C PHE A 101 19.51 20.68 10.24
N GLU A 102 19.00 21.90 10.03
CA GLU A 102 19.80 23.12 10.08
C GLU A 102 20.38 23.40 11.46
N ARG A 103 19.62 23.14 12.53
CA ARG A 103 20.10 23.28 13.92
C ARG A 103 21.22 22.30 14.25
N GLU A 104 21.15 21.07 13.74
CA GLU A 104 22.21 20.08 13.88
C GLU A 104 23.45 20.43 13.03
N LEU A 105 23.28 20.98 11.82
CA LEU A 105 24.38 21.43 10.96
C LEU A 105 25.07 22.71 11.45
N GLN A 106 24.31 23.64 12.04
CA GLN A 106 24.81 24.90 12.58
C GLN A 106 25.47 24.74 13.96
N TYR A 107 25.50 23.53 14.53
CA TYR A 107 26.22 23.24 15.75
C TYR A 107 27.74 23.33 15.51
N ARG A 108 28.26 24.56 15.46
CA ARG A 108 29.69 24.83 15.61
C ARG A 108 30.04 24.68 17.08
N PRO A 109 30.92 23.74 17.47
CA PRO A 109 31.39 23.68 18.85
C PRO A 109 32.25 24.90 19.13
N LEU A 110 31.63 25.98 19.62
CA LEU A 110 32.31 27.06 20.32
C LEU A 110 32.37 26.70 21.80
N ALA A 111 33.23 25.73 22.14
CA ALA A 111 33.58 25.44 23.53
C ALA A 111 35.00 24.86 23.59
N GLY A 112 35.94 25.67 23.10
CA GLY A 112 37.35 25.58 23.50
C GLY A 112 37.66 26.80 24.37
N THR A 113 37.44 26.68 25.67
CA THR A 113 38.02 27.52 26.73
C THR A 113 38.17 26.68 27.98
#